data_AF-A0A918ZSP2-F1
#
_entry.id   AF-A0A918ZSP2-F1
#
_cell.length_a   1.000
_cell.length_b   1.000
_cell.length_c   1.000
_cell.angle_alpha   90.00
_cell.angle_beta   90.00
_cell.angle_gamma   90.00
#
_symmetry.space_group_name_H-M   'P 1'
#
loop_
_entity.id
_entity.type
_entity.pdbx_description
1 polymer ?
#
loop_
_entity_poly.entity_id
_entity_poly.type
_entity_poly.pdbx_seq_one_letter_code
_entity_poly.pdbx_strand_id
1 'polypeptide(L)'
;MTAERTRADDPCEPDPLLAAILDEPPASSDADYLTDYHAARTDLTELRRRLASIADTLVGADISEDIGEDIGAEPVPRPGSGAPAGRRPAGGPPGRPGAPLRARRGRRAVVGSLLAALVVCGVFGLGRLLAVSGTGAESAGGAADSASGDAKVTAGGYVACARLIVEGTVTRVDPEPGTGQDRIGLAVERRYKPRTGPDQVTFLMDRDVSPRLRTGDRVLVAIPRHASSPDIWSTGEQGIARDRAWILEGLKESRTLTCDQGDGSSD
;
A
#
# COMPACT_ATOMS: atom_id res chain seq x y z
N MET A 1 14.29 -39.34 -27.50
CA MET A 1 15.32 -38.38 -27.90
C MET A 1 14.79 -37.55 -29.05
N THR A 2 14.15 -36.43 -28.75
CA THR A 2 13.97 -35.30 -29.68
C THR A 2 13.86 -34.06 -28.78
N ALA A 3 14.78 -33.14 -29.01
CA ALA A 3 15.21 -32.11 -28.08
C ALA A 3 14.07 -31.20 -27.61
N GLU A 4 14.00 -31.02 -26.29
CA GLU A 4 13.32 -29.90 -25.65
C GLU A 4 13.95 -28.61 -26.19
N ARG A 5 13.18 -27.92 -27.05
CA ARG A 5 13.55 -26.62 -27.58
C ARG A 5 13.26 -25.59 -26.50
N THR A 6 14.29 -25.24 -25.72
CA THR A 6 14.32 -24.03 -24.91
C THR A 6 14.13 -22.83 -25.85
N ARG A 7 12.89 -22.36 -25.99
CA ARG A 7 12.55 -21.05 -26.55
C ARG A 7 12.93 -19.98 -25.51
N ALA A 8 14.22 -19.79 -25.33
CA ALA A 8 14.79 -18.73 -24.52
C ALA A 8 15.47 -17.73 -25.47
N ASP A 9 14.89 -16.52 -25.51
CA ASP A 9 15.54 -15.23 -25.74
C ASP A 9 16.17 -14.96 -27.12
N ASP A 10 15.33 -14.68 -28.13
CA ASP A 10 15.69 -13.68 -29.14
C ASP A 10 15.09 -12.33 -28.68
N PRO A 11 15.90 -11.34 -28.26
CA PRO A 11 15.41 -10.07 -27.69
C PRO A 11 14.64 -9.18 -28.68
N CYS A 12 14.54 -9.61 -29.94
CA CYS A 12 13.75 -8.94 -30.98
C CYS A 12 12.37 -9.59 -31.24
N GLU A 13 12.07 -10.76 -30.67
CA GLU A 13 10.76 -11.39 -30.87
C GLU A 13 9.73 -10.78 -29.91
N PRO A 14 8.58 -10.27 -30.42
CA PRO A 14 7.54 -9.74 -29.54
C PRO A 14 7.05 -10.82 -28.58
N ASP A 15 6.90 -10.49 -27.30
CA ASP A 15 6.40 -11.42 -26.28
C ASP A 15 4.85 -11.46 -26.30
N PRO A 16 4.23 -12.61 -26.61
CA PRO A 16 2.77 -12.73 -26.64
C PRO A 16 2.11 -12.49 -25.27
N LEU A 17 2.79 -12.81 -24.17
CA LEU A 17 2.28 -12.56 -22.82
C LEU A 17 2.26 -11.06 -22.52
N LEU A 18 3.33 -10.35 -22.85
CA LEU A 18 3.40 -8.90 -22.66
C LEU A 18 2.30 -8.18 -23.47
N ALA A 19 2.11 -8.55 -24.74
CA ALA A 19 1.03 -8.01 -25.55
C ALA A 19 -0.36 -8.28 -24.93
N ALA A 20 -0.58 -9.47 -24.35
CA ALA A 20 -1.82 -9.81 -23.67
C ALA A 20 -2.03 -9.02 -22.36
N ILE A 21 -0.97 -8.78 -21.59
CA ILE A 21 -1.01 -7.97 -20.34
C ILE A 21 -1.35 -6.51 -20.65
N LEU A 22 -0.80 -5.97 -21.74
CA LEU A 22 -1.05 -4.60 -22.19
C LEU A 22 -2.39 -4.44 -22.94
N ASP A 23 -3.13 -5.54 -23.13
CA ASP A 23 -4.36 -5.60 -23.94
C ASP A 23 -4.16 -5.06 -25.39
N GLU A 24 -2.96 -5.27 -25.94
CA GLU A 24 -2.59 -4.92 -27.30
C GLU A 24 -3.01 -6.01 -28.30
N PRO A 25 -3.25 -5.67 -29.58
CA PRO A 25 -3.45 -6.67 -30.63
C PRO A 25 -2.18 -7.52 -30.82
N PRO A 26 -2.29 -8.77 -31.31
CA PRO A 26 -1.13 -9.61 -31.57
C PRO A 26 -0.18 -8.94 -32.57
N ALA A 27 1.10 -8.84 -32.21
CA ALA A 27 2.14 -8.18 -33.02
C ALA A 27 2.62 -9.03 -34.21
N SER A 28 2.31 -10.33 -34.21
CA SER A 28 2.68 -11.29 -35.24
C SER A 28 1.47 -12.12 -35.67
N SER A 29 1.48 -12.53 -36.94
CA SER A 29 0.50 -13.47 -37.52
C SER A 29 0.98 -14.93 -37.47
N ASP A 30 2.11 -15.20 -36.82
CA ASP A 30 2.64 -16.55 -36.64
C ASP A 30 1.70 -17.42 -35.80
N ALA A 31 1.51 -18.68 -36.20
CA ALA A 31 0.53 -19.58 -35.57
C ALA A 31 0.91 -19.97 -34.14
N ASP A 32 2.20 -20.14 -33.84
CA ASP A 32 2.67 -20.45 -32.49
C ASP A 32 2.46 -19.21 -31.60
N TYR A 33 2.86 -18.03 -32.07
CA TYR A 33 2.64 -16.75 -31.36
C TYR A 33 1.16 -16.51 -31.03
N LEU A 34 0.26 -16.71 -31.99
CA LEU A 34 -1.18 -16.51 -31.78
C LEU A 34 -1.76 -17.52 -30.79
N THR A 35 -1.25 -18.76 -30.78
CA THR A 35 -1.65 -19.78 -29.81
C THR A 35 -1.27 -19.38 -28.40
N ASP A 36 -0.03 -18.93 -28.21
CA ASP A 36 0.49 -18.48 -26.91
C ASP A 36 -0.21 -17.20 -26.43
N TYR A 37 -0.46 -16.24 -27.33
CA TYR A 37 -1.23 -15.02 -27.03
C TYR A 37 -2.66 -15.35 -26.58
N HIS A 38 -3.35 -16.27 -27.25
CA HIS A 38 -4.70 -16.70 -26.84
C HIS A 38 -4.72 -17.47 -25.53
N ALA A 39 -3.71 -18.32 -25.28
CA ALA A 39 -3.55 -19.00 -23.99
C ALA A 39 -3.37 -17.97 -22.85
N ALA A 40 -2.47 -17.00 -23.04
CA ALA A 40 -2.24 -15.91 -22.09
C ALA A 40 -3.52 -15.10 -21.79
N ARG A 41 -4.32 -14.75 -22.81
CA ARG A 41 -5.61 -14.05 -22.59
C ARG A 41 -6.61 -14.88 -21.79
N THR A 42 -6.61 -16.21 -21.98
CA THR A 42 -7.47 -17.12 -21.22
C THR A 42 -7.08 -17.13 -19.75
N ASP A 43 -5.79 -17.23 -19.45
CA ASP A 43 -5.26 -17.22 -18.09
C ASP A 43 -5.50 -15.87 -17.38
N LEU A 44 -5.29 -14.75 -18.07
CA LEU A 44 -5.60 -13.42 -17.54
C LEU A 44 -7.10 -13.29 -17.22
N THR A 45 -7.98 -13.91 -18.00
CA THR A 45 -9.43 -13.91 -17.72
C THR A 45 -9.76 -14.72 -16.46
N GLU A 46 -9.09 -15.85 -16.24
CA GLU A 46 -9.20 -16.64 -15.01
C GLU A 46 -8.71 -15.86 -13.79
N LEU A 47 -7.53 -15.24 -13.89
CA LEU A 47 -6.93 -14.43 -12.82
C LEU A 47 -7.84 -13.27 -12.43
N ARG A 48 -8.38 -12.53 -13.41
CA ARG A 48 -9.33 -11.44 -13.17
C ARG A 48 -10.58 -11.92 -12.45
N ARG A 49 -11.10 -13.10 -12.79
CA ARG A 49 -12.26 -13.69 -12.09
C ARG A 49 -11.95 -14.04 -10.64
N ARG A 50 -10.77 -14.60 -10.38
CA ARG A 50 -10.32 -14.93 -9.01
C ARG A 50 -10.12 -13.67 -8.17
N LEU A 51 -9.50 -12.64 -8.74
CA LEU A 51 -9.34 -11.36 -8.07
C LEU A 51 -10.70 -10.71 -7.76
N ALA A 52 -11.67 -10.79 -8.68
CA ALA A 52 -13.03 -10.32 -8.42
C ALA A 52 -13.69 -11.09 -7.26
N SER A 53 -13.50 -12.41 -7.17
CA SER A 53 -14.00 -13.22 -6.04
C SER A 53 -13.32 -12.84 -4.72
N ILE A 54 -12.01 -12.56 -4.72
CA ILE A 54 -11.30 -12.10 -3.52
C ILE A 54 -11.82 -10.72 -3.10
N ALA A 55 -11.97 -9.80 -4.05
CA ALA A 55 -12.53 -8.48 -3.79
C ALA A 55 -13.95 -8.57 -3.20
N ASP A 56 -14.81 -9.45 -3.72
CA ASP A 56 -16.15 -9.70 -3.18
C ASP A 56 -16.11 -10.22 -1.74
N THR A 57 -15.17 -11.12 -1.41
CA THR A 57 -15.01 -11.59 -0.02
C THR A 57 -14.49 -10.51 0.93
N LEU A 58 -13.60 -9.63 0.45
CA LEU A 58 -13.06 -8.53 1.26
C LEU A 58 -14.12 -7.46 1.48
N VAL A 59 -14.86 -7.08 0.44
CA VAL A 59 -15.93 -6.09 0.53
C VAL A 59 -17.15 -6.64 1.27
N GLY A 60 -17.52 -7.90 1.07
CA GLY A 60 -18.64 -8.56 1.76
C GLY A 60 -18.41 -8.79 3.25
N ALA A 61 -17.13 -8.90 3.68
CA ALA A 61 -16.76 -8.98 5.09
C ALA A 61 -16.94 -7.66 5.85
N ASP A 62 -16.97 -6.52 5.15
CA ASP A 62 -17.06 -5.18 5.74
C ASP A 62 -18.44 -4.51 5.59
N ILE A 63 -19.39 -5.12 4.85
CA ILE A 63 -20.76 -4.55 4.63
C ILE A 63 -21.85 -5.50 5.17
N SER A 64 -21.53 -6.42 6.08
CA SER A 64 -22.54 -7.22 6.79
C SER A 64 -22.96 -6.65 8.14
N GLU A 65 -22.56 -5.42 8.48
CA GLU A 65 -23.17 -4.64 9.55
C GLU A 65 -23.37 -3.18 9.08
N ASP A 66 -24.62 -2.81 8.79
CA ASP A 66 -25.15 -1.44 8.71
C ASP A 66 -25.01 -0.63 7.40
N ILE A 67 -25.58 -1.13 6.30
CA ILE A 67 -26.26 -0.25 5.33
C ILE A 67 -27.64 -0.85 5.04
N GLY A 68 -28.55 -0.66 6.00
CA GLY A 68 -29.98 -0.74 5.73
C GLY A 68 -30.40 0.45 4.86
N GLU A 69 -31.09 0.15 3.77
CA GLU A 69 -32.14 0.95 3.12
C GLU A 69 -32.18 2.46 3.42
N ASP A 70 -31.70 3.29 2.49
CA ASP A 70 -32.44 4.47 2.02
C ASP A 70 -31.82 5.03 0.71
N ILE A 71 -32.09 4.39 -0.42
CA ILE A 71 -32.19 5.14 -1.68
C ILE A 71 -33.69 5.22 -2.01
N GLY A 72 -34.37 6.01 -1.19
CA GLY A 72 -35.69 6.53 -1.49
C GLY A 72 -35.64 7.29 -2.82
N ALA A 73 -36.37 6.77 -3.79
CA ALA A 73 -36.78 7.51 -4.97
C ALA A 73 -37.57 8.75 -4.51
N GLU A 74 -36.95 9.93 -4.61
CA GLU A 74 -37.58 11.19 -4.23
C GLU A 74 -38.61 11.61 -5.32
N PRO A 75 -39.90 11.81 -4.99
CA PRO A 75 -40.87 12.42 -5.89
C PRO A 75 -40.84 13.94 -5.77
N VAL A 76 -40.68 14.61 -6.92
CA VAL A 76 -40.70 16.07 -7.11
C VAL A 76 -41.99 16.71 -6.57
N PRO A 77 -41.94 17.77 -5.73
CA PRO A 77 -43.10 18.61 -5.44
C PRO A 77 -43.15 19.85 -6.34
N ARG A 78 -44.32 20.10 -6.94
CA ARG A 78 -44.68 21.35 -7.64
C ARG A 78 -45.09 22.45 -6.64
N PRO A 79 -44.95 23.74 -7.01
CA PRO A 79 -45.19 24.87 -6.11
C PRO A 79 -46.67 25.27 -6.05
N GLY A 80 -47.15 25.61 -4.84
CA GLY A 80 -48.50 26.10 -4.58
C GLY A 80 -48.51 27.14 -3.46
N SER A 81 -48.53 28.41 -3.88
CA SER A 81 -49.03 29.64 -3.24
C SER A 81 -49.73 29.60 -1.87
N GLY A 82 -49.36 30.56 -1.00
CA GLY A 82 -50.33 31.43 -0.31
C GLY A 82 -50.35 31.41 1.22
N ALA A 83 -49.74 32.40 1.85
CA ALA A 83 -50.07 32.90 3.20
C ALA A 83 -51.31 33.85 3.11
N PRO A 84 -52.02 34.31 4.19
CA PRO A 84 -51.42 34.77 5.47
C PRO A 84 -52.22 34.58 6.79
N ALA A 85 -51.48 34.82 7.89
CA ALA A 85 -51.79 35.40 9.21
C ALA A 85 -53.20 35.33 9.85
N GLY A 86 -53.23 34.90 11.12
CA GLY A 86 -54.32 35.18 12.08
C GLY A 86 -53.98 34.77 13.52
N ARG A 87 -54.19 35.68 14.48
CA ARG A 87 -53.75 35.66 15.90
C ARG A 87 -54.46 34.61 16.81
N ARG A 88 -53.70 34.17 17.82
CA ARG A 88 -54.05 33.54 19.14
C ARG A 88 -54.82 34.50 20.08
N PRO A 89 -55.19 34.14 21.36
CA PRO A 89 -55.35 32.83 22.05
C PRO A 89 -56.60 32.74 23.00
N ALA A 90 -56.84 31.59 23.66
CA ALA A 90 -56.87 31.44 25.15
C ALA A 90 -57.64 30.18 25.65
N GLY A 91 -57.04 29.45 26.60
CA GLY A 91 -57.77 28.69 27.64
C GLY A 91 -57.39 27.22 27.86
N GLY A 92 -56.75 26.89 29.01
CA GLY A 92 -56.80 25.54 29.63
C GLY A 92 -55.47 24.97 30.17
N PRO A 93 -55.31 24.67 31.48
CA PRO A 93 -54.01 24.45 32.16
C PRO A 93 -53.57 22.97 32.35
N PRO A 94 -52.28 22.70 32.68
CA PRO A 94 -51.79 21.39 33.11
C PRO A 94 -51.42 21.30 34.61
N GLY A 95 -51.65 20.13 35.21
CA GLY A 95 -51.08 19.65 36.49
C GLY A 95 -51.37 18.15 36.60
N ARG A 96 -50.57 17.24 37.18
CA ARG A 96 -49.41 17.24 38.08
C ARG A 96 -48.78 15.80 38.05
N PRO A 97 -47.70 15.48 38.79
CA PRO A 97 -46.73 14.41 38.48
C PRO A 97 -46.99 13.04 39.15
N GLY A 98 -46.34 11.98 38.63
CA GLY A 98 -46.40 10.60 39.15
C GLY A 98 -45.03 9.88 39.24
N ALA A 99 -44.67 9.58 40.49
CA ALA A 99 -43.69 8.69 41.14
C ALA A 99 -42.76 7.68 40.39
N PRO A 100 -41.64 7.27 41.04
CA PRO A 100 -40.66 6.29 40.54
C PRO A 100 -40.96 4.83 40.96
N LEU A 101 -40.57 3.87 40.10
CA LEU A 101 -40.68 2.42 40.36
C LEU A 101 -39.43 1.87 41.06
N ARG A 102 -39.66 1.23 42.23
CA ARG A 102 -38.72 0.29 42.87
C ARG A 102 -39.25 -1.12 42.69
N ALA A 103 -38.41 -2.09 42.33
CA ALA A 103 -38.50 -3.46 42.83
C ALA A 103 -37.17 -4.22 42.68
N ARG A 104 -36.68 -4.76 43.80
CA ARG A 104 -35.50 -5.62 43.95
C ARG A 104 -35.89 -7.10 43.82
N ARG A 105 -35.02 -7.92 43.22
CA ARG A 105 -34.77 -9.37 43.47
C ARG A 105 -33.61 -9.75 42.51
N GLY A 106 -32.43 -10.26 42.91
CA GLY A 106 -32.04 -10.99 44.09
C GLY A 106 -31.96 -12.50 43.80
N ARG A 107 -30.88 -12.97 43.14
CA ARG A 107 -30.42 -14.37 43.20
C ARG A 107 -28.89 -14.42 43.22
N ARG A 108 -28.37 -15.20 44.15
CA ARG A 108 -26.95 -15.40 44.49
C ARG A 108 -26.43 -16.70 43.88
N ALA A 109 -25.10 -16.74 43.78
CA ALA A 109 -24.20 -17.92 43.83
C ALA A 109 -24.08 -18.70 42.50
N VAL A 110 -22.95 -19.31 42.14
CA VAL A 110 -21.92 -20.02 42.92
C VAL A 110 -20.58 -20.01 42.15
N VAL A 111 -19.47 -20.01 42.90
CA VAL A 111 -18.07 -20.23 42.47
C VAL A 111 -17.82 -21.74 42.27
N GLY A 112 -17.08 -22.15 41.23
CA GLY A 112 -16.59 -23.53 41.14
C GLY A 112 -15.56 -23.75 40.04
N SER A 113 -14.28 -23.76 40.41
CA SER A 113 -13.15 -24.24 39.62
C SER A 113 -13.12 -25.78 39.60
N LEU A 114 -12.78 -26.41 38.47
CA LEU A 114 -12.06 -27.68 38.49
C LEU A 114 -11.29 -27.92 37.17
N LEU A 115 -10.02 -28.28 37.34
CA LEU A 115 -8.99 -28.57 36.36
C LEU A 115 -9.05 -30.03 35.87
N ALA A 116 -8.29 -30.27 34.78
CA ALA A 116 -7.60 -31.51 34.40
C ALA A 116 -8.47 -32.63 33.79
N ALA A 117 -7.98 -33.51 32.92
CA ALA A 117 -6.84 -33.64 31.99
C ALA A 117 -7.05 -35.01 31.28
N LEU A 118 -6.24 -35.28 30.24
CA LEU A 118 -5.97 -36.58 29.55
C LEU A 118 -6.79 -36.82 28.24
N VAL A 119 -6.19 -36.79 27.02
CA VAL A 119 -5.07 -37.58 26.42
C VAL A 119 -5.54 -39.04 26.21
N VAL A 120 -5.52 -39.74 25.07
CA VAL A 120 -4.60 -39.96 23.91
C VAL A 120 -5.45 -40.62 22.78
N CYS A 121 -5.27 -40.37 21.47
CA CYS A 121 -4.55 -41.22 20.48
C CYS A 121 -4.97 -40.72 19.07
N GLY A 122 -4.12 -40.55 18.05
CA GLY A 122 -2.71 -40.84 17.85
C GLY A 122 -2.48 -41.39 16.42
N VAL A 123 -1.52 -40.80 15.70
CA VAL A 123 -0.76 -41.35 14.53
C VAL A 123 -1.59 -41.46 13.22
N PHE A 124 -1.32 -40.72 12.14
CA PHE A 124 -0.11 -40.61 11.31
C PHE A 124 0.10 -39.15 10.85
N GLY A 125 1.30 -38.58 10.71
CA GLY A 125 2.63 -39.16 10.80
C GLY A 125 3.69 -38.09 11.02
N LEU A 126 4.69 -38.46 11.82
CA LEU A 126 6.00 -37.84 11.90
C LEU A 126 6.62 -37.81 10.49
N GLY A 127 6.89 -36.61 9.97
CA GLY A 127 7.45 -36.46 8.64
C GLY A 127 8.02 -35.09 8.36
N ARG A 128 8.88 -34.62 9.28
CA ARG A 128 9.95 -33.60 9.14
C ARG A 128 9.93 -32.56 10.24
N LEU A 129 10.65 -32.87 11.30
CA LEU A 129 11.31 -31.85 12.12
C LEU A 129 12.80 -32.03 11.89
N LEU A 130 13.47 -31.02 11.34
CA LEU A 130 14.79 -30.53 11.75
C LEU A 130 15.13 -29.30 10.89
N ALA A 131 15.51 -28.23 11.60
CA ALA A 131 16.04 -26.93 11.13
C ALA A 131 15.02 -25.85 10.72
N VAL A 132 14.50 -25.12 11.70
CA VAL A 132 14.81 -23.68 11.84
C VAL A 132 14.36 -23.20 13.21
N SER A 133 15.30 -22.63 13.93
CA SER A 133 15.14 -22.06 15.26
C SER A 133 14.53 -20.67 15.14
N GLY A 134 13.42 -20.43 15.86
CA GLY A 134 13.00 -19.13 16.35
C GLY A 134 12.41 -18.14 15.35
N THR A 135 11.16 -17.72 15.56
CA THR A 135 10.78 -16.37 16.02
C THR A 135 9.28 -16.16 15.83
N GLY A 136 8.69 -15.37 16.72
CA GLY A 136 7.26 -15.18 16.88
C GLY A 136 6.57 -14.47 15.71
N ALA A 137 5.25 -14.65 15.70
CA ALA A 137 4.32 -13.98 14.82
C ALA A 137 4.06 -12.55 15.28
N GLU A 138 4.16 -11.60 14.35
CA GLU A 138 3.40 -10.35 14.33
C GLU A 138 3.37 -9.79 12.90
N SER A 139 2.16 -9.49 12.44
CA SER A 139 1.84 -9.00 11.09
C SER A 139 2.49 -7.64 10.82
N ALA A 140 3.18 -7.50 9.68
CA ALA A 140 3.52 -6.20 9.12
C ALA A 140 3.41 -6.26 7.60
N GLY A 141 2.64 -5.32 7.05
CA GLY A 141 2.37 -5.19 5.62
C GLY A 141 3.64 -5.09 4.79
N GLY A 142 3.59 -5.73 3.62
CA GLY A 142 4.70 -5.87 2.69
C GLY A 142 5.30 -4.54 2.29
N ALA A 143 6.58 -4.37 2.56
CA ALA A 143 7.43 -3.49 1.78
C ALA A 143 7.58 -4.14 0.41
N ALA A 144 7.30 -3.40 -0.66
CA ALA A 144 7.66 -3.83 -1.99
C ALA A 144 9.19 -3.85 -2.07
N ASP A 145 9.77 -5.06 -2.14
CA ASP A 145 11.15 -5.25 -2.59
C ASP A 145 11.20 -4.87 -4.08
N SER A 146 11.41 -3.60 -4.39
CA SER A 146 11.83 -3.17 -5.74
C SER A 146 13.31 -3.50 -5.91
N ALA A 147 13.62 -4.79 -6.00
CA ALA A 147 14.91 -5.26 -6.48
C ALA A 147 14.86 -5.30 -8.01
N SER A 148 15.13 -4.16 -8.66
CA SER A 148 15.64 -4.18 -10.03
C SER A 148 17.10 -4.65 -9.94
N GLY A 149 17.43 -5.67 -10.73
CA GLY A 149 18.65 -6.47 -10.59
C GLY A 149 19.94 -5.67 -10.76
N ASP A 150 20.83 -5.81 -9.79
CA ASP A 150 22.29 -5.66 -9.85
C ASP A 150 22.84 -6.01 -8.46
N ALA A 151 24.11 -6.42 -8.34
CA ALA A 151 24.74 -6.90 -7.09
C ALA A 151 24.22 -6.17 -5.84
N LYS A 152 23.64 -6.90 -4.86
CA LYS A 152 22.98 -6.36 -3.65
C LYS A 152 23.67 -5.08 -3.17
N VAL A 153 23.09 -3.93 -3.52
CA VAL A 153 23.68 -2.63 -3.19
C VAL A 153 23.74 -2.54 -1.67
N THR A 154 24.96 -2.39 -1.13
CA THR A 154 25.15 -2.24 0.31
C THR A 154 24.67 -0.87 0.76
N ALA A 155 24.28 -0.73 2.03
CA ALA A 155 23.90 0.56 2.60
C ALA A 155 25.00 1.61 2.40
N GLY A 156 26.26 1.22 2.64
CA GLY A 156 27.42 2.06 2.39
C GLY A 156 27.56 2.51 0.94
N GLY A 157 27.47 1.58 -0.02
CA GLY A 157 27.59 1.88 -1.44
C GLY A 157 26.49 2.83 -1.92
N TYR A 158 25.25 2.56 -1.53
CA TYR A 158 24.12 3.43 -1.85
C TYR A 158 24.32 4.83 -1.25
N VAL A 159 24.58 4.93 0.06
CA VAL A 159 24.73 6.22 0.75
C VAL A 159 25.94 6.99 0.23
N ALA A 160 27.02 6.31 -0.17
CA ALA A 160 28.16 6.95 -0.83
C ALA A 160 27.71 7.67 -2.11
N CYS A 161 26.75 7.10 -2.87
CA CYS A 161 26.34 7.60 -4.19
C CYS A 161 25.03 8.36 -4.22
N ALA A 162 24.31 8.45 -3.11
CA ALA A 162 23.25 9.43 -2.97
C ALA A 162 23.83 10.87 -2.99
N ARG A 163 23.21 11.81 -3.72
CA ARG A 163 23.52 13.25 -3.60
C ARG A 163 22.75 13.91 -2.47
N LEU A 164 21.57 13.40 -2.13
CA LEU A 164 20.70 13.98 -1.12
C LEU A 164 20.07 12.85 -0.30
N ILE A 165 20.13 12.98 1.02
CA ILE A 165 19.37 12.14 1.96
C ILE A 165 18.87 13.04 3.08
N VAL A 166 17.55 13.17 3.20
CA VAL A 166 16.90 14.09 4.14
C VAL A 166 15.59 13.52 4.65
N GLU A 167 15.24 13.91 5.87
CA GLU A 167 13.90 13.77 6.45
C GLU A 167 13.27 15.14 6.57
N GLY A 168 11.96 15.19 6.37
CA GLY A 168 11.23 16.44 6.43
C GLY A 168 9.71 16.29 6.31
N THR A 169 9.06 17.43 6.14
CA THR A 169 7.62 17.52 5.90
C THR A 169 7.35 18.08 4.51
N VAL A 170 6.50 17.43 3.73
CA VAL A 170 6.11 17.89 2.39
C VAL A 170 5.31 19.18 2.52
N THR A 171 5.78 20.24 1.88
CA THR A 171 5.18 21.58 1.91
C THR A 171 4.32 21.88 0.69
N ARG A 172 4.66 21.30 -0.46
CA ARG A 172 3.95 21.50 -1.74
C ARG A 172 4.08 20.26 -2.62
N VAL A 173 3.04 20.04 -3.43
CA VAL A 173 2.97 19.03 -4.48
C VAL A 173 2.32 19.71 -5.67
N ASP A 174 3.13 20.16 -6.61
CA ASP A 174 2.68 20.92 -7.78
C ASP A 174 2.84 20.04 -9.04
N PRO A 175 1.79 19.76 -9.82
CA PRO A 175 1.95 18.99 -11.07
C PRO A 175 2.89 19.70 -12.04
N GLU A 176 3.85 18.97 -12.60
CA GLU A 176 4.78 19.50 -13.59
C GLU A 176 4.19 19.34 -15.00
N PRO A 177 3.86 20.44 -15.71
CA PRO A 177 3.11 20.39 -16.96
C PRO A 177 3.78 19.51 -18.03
N GLY A 178 3.01 18.59 -18.61
CA GLY A 178 3.46 17.77 -19.74
C GLY A 178 4.43 16.64 -19.42
N THR A 179 4.74 16.37 -18.14
CA THR A 179 5.79 15.40 -17.77
C THR A 179 5.28 14.11 -17.12
N GLY A 180 4.05 14.06 -16.62
CA GLY A 180 3.64 12.93 -15.77
C GLY A 180 4.08 13.06 -14.30
N GLN A 181 4.86 14.08 -13.95
CA GLN A 181 5.50 14.21 -12.64
C GLN A 181 4.87 15.29 -11.76
N ASP A 182 5.09 15.19 -10.47
CA ASP A 182 4.85 16.23 -9.48
C ASP A 182 6.20 16.83 -9.05
N ARG A 183 6.25 18.16 -8.92
CA ARG A 183 7.31 18.91 -8.26
C ARG A 183 7.01 18.96 -6.77
N ILE A 184 7.84 18.30 -5.98
CA ILE A 184 7.67 18.18 -4.54
C ILE A 184 8.55 19.20 -3.82
N GLY A 185 7.95 20.04 -2.98
CA GLY A 185 8.66 20.91 -2.06
C GLY A 185 8.72 20.30 -0.67
N LEU A 186 9.90 20.11 -0.10
CA LEU A 186 10.11 19.49 1.21
C LEU A 186 10.82 20.45 2.18
N ALA A 187 10.22 20.71 3.34
CA ALA A 187 10.89 21.38 4.44
C ALA A 187 11.75 20.36 5.20
N VAL A 188 13.06 20.57 5.21
CA VAL A 188 14.07 19.69 5.78
C VAL A 188 14.13 19.89 7.30
N GLU A 189 13.95 18.81 8.04
CA GLU A 189 14.07 18.80 9.50
C GLU A 189 15.34 18.10 9.96
N ARG A 190 15.75 17.07 9.21
CA ARG A 190 17.00 16.36 9.46
C ARG A 190 17.69 16.05 8.15
N ARG A 191 18.98 16.35 8.10
CA ARG A 191 19.80 16.23 6.92
C ARG A 191 20.92 15.23 7.19
N TYR A 192 20.96 14.18 6.37
CA TYR A 192 21.98 13.12 6.45
C TYR A 192 23.09 13.38 5.44
N LYS A 193 22.72 13.76 4.21
CA LYS A 193 23.66 14.07 3.13
C LYS A 193 23.11 15.12 2.16
N PRO A 194 23.95 16.08 1.71
CA PRO A 194 25.19 16.54 2.35
C PRO A 194 24.92 17.01 3.79
N ARG A 195 25.92 17.17 4.67
CA ARG A 195 25.68 17.59 6.07
C ARG A 195 25.07 18.99 6.22
N THR A 196 25.31 19.86 5.25
CA THR A 196 24.83 21.25 5.22
C THR A 196 24.08 21.51 3.92
N GLY A 197 23.16 22.45 3.93
CA GLY A 197 22.37 22.82 2.76
C GLY A 197 21.16 23.65 3.17
N PRO A 198 20.27 23.96 2.21
CA PRO A 198 19.05 24.71 2.51
C PRO A 198 18.11 23.91 3.42
N ASP A 199 17.25 24.64 4.13
CA ASP A 199 16.14 24.15 4.95
C ASP A 199 14.93 23.74 4.12
N GLN A 200 14.91 24.06 2.82
CA GLN A 200 13.93 23.58 1.86
C GLN A 200 14.62 22.94 0.66
N VAL A 201 14.09 21.83 0.18
CA VAL A 201 14.56 21.17 -1.05
C VAL A 201 13.39 20.91 -1.99
N THR A 202 13.69 20.81 -3.28
CA THR A 202 12.72 20.48 -4.32
C THR A 202 13.25 19.36 -5.20
N PHE A 203 12.39 18.41 -5.53
CA PHE A 203 12.69 17.29 -6.41
C PHE A 203 11.45 16.92 -7.23
N LEU A 204 11.65 16.11 -8.26
CA LEU A 204 10.56 15.59 -9.08
C LEU A 204 10.17 14.19 -8.60
N MET A 205 8.92 13.81 -8.76
CA MET A 205 8.44 12.47 -8.45
C MET A 205 7.36 12.10 -9.46
N ASP A 206 7.37 10.86 -9.95
CA ASP A 206 6.31 10.41 -10.87
C ASP A 206 4.96 10.38 -10.15
N ARG A 207 3.87 10.67 -10.86
CA ARG A 207 2.52 10.68 -10.27
C ARG A 207 1.99 9.28 -9.96
N ASP A 208 2.50 8.28 -10.66
CA ASP A 208 2.04 6.89 -10.62
C ASP A 208 2.93 6.03 -9.69
N VAL A 209 3.23 6.56 -8.50
CA VAL A 209 4.03 5.92 -7.46
C VAL A 209 3.20 5.66 -6.21
N SER A 210 3.57 4.63 -5.45
CA SER A 210 2.92 4.29 -4.19
C SER A 210 3.95 4.13 -3.06
N PRO A 211 3.77 4.77 -1.89
CA PRO A 211 2.73 5.76 -1.60
C PRO A 211 3.00 7.09 -2.32
N ARG A 212 1.93 7.74 -2.82
CA ARG A 212 2.01 9.09 -3.37
C ARG A 212 2.12 10.12 -2.25
N LEU A 213 3.11 11.00 -2.35
CA LEU A 213 3.33 12.07 -1.38
C LEU A 213 2.23 13.14 -1.46
N ARG A 214 1.80 13.61 -0.29
CA ARG A 214 0.82 14.68 -0.12
C ARG A 214 1.41 15.77 0.76
N THR A 215 0.93 17.00 0.58
CA THR A 215 1.27 18.10 1.49
C THR A 215 0.94 17.71 2.94
N GLY A 216 1.89 17.91 3.84
CA GLY A 216 1.81 17.53 5.25
C GLY A 216 2.45 16.19 5.59
N ASP A 217 2.77 15.35 4.60
CA ASP A 217 3.41 14.07 4.86
C ASP A 217 4.79 14.23 5.47
N ARG A 218 5.05 13.45 6.51
CA ARG A 218 6.40 13.20 7.02
C ARG A 218 7.04 12.17 6.14
N VAL A 219 8.24 12.48 5.63
CA VAL A 219 8.91 11.64 4.65
C VAL A 219 10.42 11.64 4.87
N LEU A 220 11.03 10.48 4.66
CA LEU A 220 12.45 10.34 4.39
C LEU A 220 12.63 10.15 2.89
N VAL A 221 13.55 10.87 2.26
CA VAL A 221 13.89 10.68 0.84
C VAL A 221 15.39 10.54 0.66
N ALA A 222 15.79 9.67 -0.26
CA ALA A 222 17.15 9.59 -0.77
C ALA A 222 17.16 9.68 -2.31
N ILE A 223 18.06 10.51 -2.83
CA ILE A 223 18.17 10.81 -4.26
C ILE A 223 19.57 10.43 -4.74
N PRO A 224 19.69 9.56 -5.75
CA PRO A 224 20.95 9.19 -6.38
C PRO A 224 21.71 10.37 -7.01
N ARG A 225 23.02 10.22 -7.19
CA ARG A 225 23.93 11.27 -7.69
C ARG A 225 23.46 11.98 -8.95
N HIS A 226 22.87 11.22 -9.88
CA HIS A 226 22.50 11.71 -11.22
C HIS A 226 20.98 11.76 -11.43
N ALA A 227 20.19 11.52 -10.39
CA ALA A 227 18.73 11.50 -10.48
C ALA A 227 18.11 12.83 -10.02
N SER A 228 16.98 13.18 -10.65
CA SER A 228 16.10 14.29 -10.24
C SER A 228 15.00 13.86 -9.27
N SER A 229 14.73 12.56 -9.18
CA SER A 229 13.73 11.92 -8.33
C SER A 229 14.35 10.97 -7.31
N PRO A 230 13.69 10.76 -6.16
CA PRO A 230 14.11 9.75 -5.20
C PRO A 230 13.81 8.35 -5.73
N ASP A 231 14.69 7.41 -5.42
CA ASP A 231 14.47 5.96 -5.61
C ASP A 231 14.16 5.26 -4.28
N ILE A 232 14.48 5.89 -3.14
CA ILE A 232 14.03 5.49 -1.81
C ILE A 232 13.23 6.63 -1.20
N TRP A 233 11.99 6.32 -0.81
CA TRP A 233 11.20 7.17 0.07
C TRP A 233 10.32 6.33 0.99
N SER A 234 10.10 6.84 2.20
CA SER A 234 9.14 6.26 3.14
C SER A 234 8.35 7.34 3.84
N THR A 235 7.07 7.06 4.05
CA THR A 235 6.15 7.92 4.80
C THR A 235 5.74 7.26 6.12
N GLY A 236 5.35 8.10 7.08
CA GLY A 236 4.97 7.64 8.41
C GLY A 236 6.15 7.17 9.27
N GLU A 237 5.98 7.19 10.60
CA GLU A 237 7.12 7.03 11.52
C GLU A 237 7.78 5.65 11.42
N GLN A 238 7.03 4.57 11.23
CA GLN A 238 7.60 3.22 11.17
C GLN A 238 8.48 3.00 9.94
N GLY A 239 8.01 3.46 8.76
CA GLY A 239 8.78 3.38 7.51
C GLY A 239 10.04 4.24 7.60
N ILE A 240 9.88 5.49 8.04
CA ILE A 240 10.99 6.43 8.24
C ILE A 240 12.00 5.86 9.22
N ALA A 241 11.58 5.30 10.36
CA ALA A 241 12.49 4.75 11.37
C ALA A 241 13.32 3.58 10.83
N ARG A 242 12.72 2.72 10.00
CA ARG A 242 13.40 1.60 9.35
C ARG A 242 14.49 2.11 8.40
N ASP A 243 14.13 3.00 7.49
CA ASP A 243 15.07 3.51 6.48
C ASP A 243 16.15 4.39 7.11
N ARG A 244 15.77 5.18 8.12
CA ARG A 244 16.69 5.96 8.95
C ARG A 244 17.77 5.07 9.55
N ALA A 245 17.40 3.92 10.13
CA ALA A 245 18.37 3.00 10.71
C ALA A 245 19.35 2.46 9.66
N TRP A 246 18.83 2.06 8.48
CA TRP A 246 19.65 1.59 7.37
C TRP A 246 20.60 2.67 6.83
N ILE A 247 20.11 3.91 6.65
CA ILE A 247 20.91 5.07 6.23
C ILE A 247 22.00 5.40 7.25
N LEU A 248 21.69 5.36 8.54
CA LEU A 248 22.67 5.65 9.59
C LEU A 248 23.81 4.63 9.61
N GLU A 249 23.54 3.37 9.27
CA GLU A 249 24.59 2.37 9.07
C GLU A 249 25.39 2.63 7.80
N GLY A 250 24.71 2.87 6.68
CA GLY A 250 25.36 3.23 5.41
C GLY A 250 26.21 4.51 5.50
N LEU A 251 25.85 5.46 6.37
CA LEU A 251 26.65 6.66 6.65
C LEU A 251 27.96 6.37 7.38
N LYS A 252 28.07 5.25 8.10
CA LYS A 252 29.34 4.82 8.70
C LYS A 252 30.22 4.18 7.63
N GLU A 253 29.67 3.25 6.87
CA GLU A 253 30.35 2.50 5.81
C GLU A 253 30.81 3.41 4.66
N SER A 254 29.97 4.34 4.22
CA SER A 254 30.25 5.24 3.09
C SER A 254 31.45 6.17 3.31
N ARG A 255 31.95 6.33 4.54
CA ARG A 255 33.12 7.19 4.83
C ARG A 255 34.40 6.70 4.18
N THR A 256 34.46 5.39 3.89
CA THR A 256 35.63 4.75 3.28
C THR A 256 35.39 4.37 1.82
N LEU A 257 34.23 4.74 1.25
CA LEU A 257 33.84 4.38 -0.11
C LEU A 257 33.89 5.61 -1.01
N THR A 258 34.35 5.39 -2.25
CA THR A 258 34.19 6.32 -3.35
C THR A 258 32.99 5.89 -4.19
N CYS A 259 32.34 6.86 -4.83
CA CYS A 259 31.40 6.55 -5.90
C CYS A 259 32.16 6.36 -7.18
N ASP A 260 32.55 5.12 -7.40
CA ASP A 260 33.08 4.71 -8.68
C ASP A 260 31.90 4.59 -9.64
N GLN A 261 32.10 5.11 -10.85
CA GLN A 261 31.05 5.23 -11.83
C GLN A 261 30.70 3.82 -12.33
N GLY A 262 29.44 3.44 -12.14
CA GLY A 262 28.84 2.32 -12.87
C GLY A 262 28.42 2.81 -14.25
N ASP A 263 29.36 3.24 -15.08
CA ASP A 263 29.18 3.31 -16.52
C ASP A 263 29.16 1.86 -17.02
N GLY A 264 27.95 1.31 -17.08
CA GLY A 264 27.64 0.15 -17.92
C GLY A 264 27.92 0.51 -19.37
N SER A 265 29.20 0.44 -19.75
CA SER A 265 29.62 0.29 -21.13
C SER A 265 29.33 -1.16 -21.51
N SER A 266 28.18 -1.39 -22.15
CA SER A 266 27.96 -2.60 -22.92
C SER A 266 28.76 -2.47 -24.22
N ASP A 267 29.92 -3.14 -24.27
CA ASP A 267 30.52 -3.61 -25.53
C ASP A 267 29.77 -4.86 -26.02
#